data_AF-A0A841NC63-F1
#
_entry.id   AF-A0A841NC63-F1
#
_cell.length_a   1.000
_cell.length_b   1.000
_cell.length_c   1.000
_cell.angle_alpha   90.00
_cell.angle_beta   90.00
_cell.angle_gamma   90.00
#
_symmetry.space_group_name_H-M   'P 1'
#
loop_
_entity.id
_entity.type
_entity.pdbx_description
1 polymer ?
#
loop_
_entity_poly.entity_id
_entity_poly.type
_entity_poly.pdbx_seq_one_letter_code
_entity_poly.pdbx_strand_id
1 'polypeptide(L)'
;MIKPLKFFILLICMFSCKENDYDSKNTAILDSHISNFPSESTKHFPKKVGRDALIIYNEDLKNNSINLYLAKLKTSDDEIDTIIKKLNTIKAYRGNDNKLLIINKNEKKDGYFSEFPYIDSSLEKGEKPLPNFVDYDKNIFSNSNYEFYIIHFDNKKRIFKKQILNQNASMPNKWKNGITYGIAVDKTNKNIVYWVAIW
;
A
#
# COMPACT_ATOMS: atom_id res chain seq x y z
N MET A 1 -14.30 -21.37 58.42
CA MET A 1 -14.93 -21.75 57.13
C MET A 1 -15.21 -20.49 56.32
N ILE A 2 -14.26 -20.10 55.47
CA ILE A 2 -14.34 -18.88 54.65
C ILE A 2 -14.96 -19.28 53.30
N LYS A 3 -16.10 -18.67 52.95
CA LYS A 3 -16.90 -18.99 51.75
C LYS A 3 -16.09 -18.68 50.47
N PRO A 4 -15.88 -19.65 49.56
CA PRO A 4 -15.09 -19.48 48.33
C PRO A 4 -15.86 -18.78 47.20
N LEU A 5 -16.86 -17.95 47.50
CA LEU A 5 -17.77 -17.39 46.48
C LEU A 5 -17.47 -15.92 46.11
N LYS A 6 -16.61 -15.23 46.87
CA LYS A 6 -16.30 -13.81 46.60
C LYS A 6 -15.06 -13.59 45.73
N PHE A 7 -14.31 -14.64 45.40
CA PHE A 7 -13.08 -14.51 44.60
C PHE A 7 -13.31 -14.61 43.08
N PHE A 8 -14.50 -15.05 42.64
CA PHE A 8 -14.77 -15.27 41.21
C PHE A 8 -15.25 -14.03 40.45
N ILE A 9 -15.64 -12.95 41.15
CA ILE A 9 -16.17 -11.74 40.53
C ILE A 9 -15.06 -10.73 40.17
N LEU A 10 -13.87 -10.84 40.75
CA LEU A 10 -12.73 -9.95 40.45
C LEU A 10 -11.97 -10.33 39.17
N LEU A 11 -12.17 -11.53 38.63
CA LEU A 11 -11.45 -12.02 37.44
C LEU A 11 -12.10 -11.57 36.11
N ILE A 12 -13.33 -11.04 36.15
CA ILE A 12 -14.09 -10.66 34.94
C ILE A 12 -13.80 -9.21 34.51
N CYS A 13 -13.05 -8.43 35.28
CA CYS A 13 -12.70 -7.05 34.90
C CYS A 13 -11.37 -6.92 34.13
N MET A 14 -10.67 -8.02 33.85
CA MET A 14 -9.46 -8.02 33.00
C MET A 14 -9.75 -8.35 31.53
N PHE A 15 -11.01 -8.25 31.08
CA PHE A 15 -11.29 -8.11 29.66
C PHE A 15 -10.76 -6.75 29.20
N SER A 16 -9.48 -6.78 28.84
CA SER A 16 -8.73 -5.77 28.11
C SER A 16 -9.67 -5.03 27.17
N CYS A 17 -10.03 -3.80 27.53
CA CYS A 17 -10.54 -2.83 26.57
C CYS A 17 -9.50 -2.74 25.47
N LYS A 18 -9.74 -3.41 24.34
CA LYS A 18 -8.97 -3.19 23.12
C LYS A 18 -9.27 -1.74 22.77
N GLU A 19 -8.32 -0.86 23.05
CA GLU A 19 -8.47 0.57 22.82
C GLU A 19 -8.89 0.74 21.36
N ASN A 20 -10.02 1.41 21.13
CA ASN A 20 -10.53 1.57 19.78
C ASN A 20 -9.59 2.55 19.06
N ASP A 21 -8.63 2.02 18.31
CA ASP A 21 -7.64 2.80 17.55
C ASP A 21 -8.27 3.58 16.39
N TYR A 22 -9.57 3.40 16.12
CA TYR A 22 -10.27 4.11 15.05
C TYR A 22 -10.13 5.64 15.14
N ASP A 23 -9.71 6.21 14.02
CA ASP A 23 -9.65 7.65 13.79
C ASP A 23 -10.56 8.05 12.62
N SER A 24 -11.58 8.86 12.90
CA SER A 24 -12.55 9.30 11.89
C SER A 24 -11.95 10.28 10.89
N LYS A 25 -10.96 11.07 11.29
CA LYS A 25 -10.30 12.05 10.41
C LYS A 25 -9.41 11.33 9.40
N ASN A 26 -8.57 10.40 9.84
CA ASN A 26 -7.76 9.56 8.95
C ASN A 26 -8.64 8.74 8.01
N THR A 27 -9.73 8.17 8.52
CA THR A 27 -10.69 7.44 7.68
C THR A 27 -11.29 8.36 6.60
N ALA A 28 -11.73 9.58 6.95
CA ALA A 28 -12.26 10.54 5.99
C ALA A 28 -11.21 11.00 4.96
N ILE A 29 -9.95 11.20 5.38
CA ILE A 29 -8.84 11.52 4.46
C ILE A 29 -8.65 10.39 3.46
N LEU A 30 -8.54 9.15 3.93
CA LEU A 30 -8.37 7.99 3.06
C LEU A 30 -9.53 7.86 2.07
N ASP A 31 -10.77 7.95 2.56
CA ASP A 31 -11.99 7.85 1.74
C ASP A 31 -12.01 8.92 0.63
N SER A 32 -11.58 10.15 0.95
CA SER A 32 -11.51 11.24 -0.02
C SER A 32 -10.56 10.94 -1.17
N HIS A 33 -9.39 10.34 -0.91
CA HIS A 33 -8.44 9.96 -1.95
C HIS A 33 -8.88 8.70 -2.70
N ILE A 34 -9.40 7.69 -2.00
CA ILE A 34 -9.93 6.46 -2.60
C ILE A 34 -11.00 6.77 -3.66
N SER A 35 -11.83 7.79 -3.43
CA SER A 35 -12.90 8.19 -4.36
C SER A 35 -12.41 8.63 -5.75
N ASN A 36 -11.12 8.97 -5.89
CA ASN A 36 -10.51 9.36 -7.16
C ASN A 36 -10.04 8.17 -8.01
N PHE A 37 -9.98 6.96 -7.42
CA PHE A 37 -9.53 5.74 -8.09
C PHE A 37 -10.71 4.87 -8.54
N PRO A 38 -10.53 3.98 -9.55
CA PRO A 38 -11.52 2.97 -9.88
C PRO A 38 -11.88 2.13 -8.65
N SER A 39 -13.18 1.95 -8.39
CA SER A 39 -13.67 1.37 -7.13
C SER A 39 -13.07 0.00 -6.79
N GLU A 40 -12.82 -0.84 -7.80
CA GLU A 40 -12.23 -2.17 -7.67
C GLU A 40 -10.77 -2.13 -7.21
N SER A 41 -10.05 -1.04 -7.53
CA SER A 41 -8.64 -0.86 -7.21
C SER A 41 -8.38 -0.42 -5.78
N THR A 42 -9.44 -0.16 -5.00
CA THR A 42 -9.34 0.30 -3.61
C THR A 42 -10.11 -0.59 -2.63
N LYS A 43 -10.78 -1.64 -3.10
CA LYS A 43 -11.54 -2.58 -2.24
C LYS A 43 -10.71 -3.29 -1.17
N HIS A 44 -9.41 -3.42 -1.38
CA HIS A 44 -8.50 -4.06 -0.43
C HIS A 44 -8.06 -3.15 0.71
N PHE A 45 -8.30 -1.84 0.63
CA PHE A 45 -8.05 -0.93 1.73
C PHE A 45 -9.03 -1.19 2.89
N PRO A 46 -8.60 -1.00 4.15
CA PRO A 46 -9.48 -1.12 5.29
C PRO A 46 -10.49 0.04 5.31
N LYS A 47 -11.73 -0.25 5.73
CA LYS A 47 -12.81 0.75 5.87
C LYS A 47 -12.67 1.66 7.10
N LYS A 48 -11.75 1.33 8.00
CA LYS A 48 -11.49 2.04 9.25
C LYS A 48 -9.99 2.14 9.43
N VAL A 49 -9.53 3.35 9.68
CA VAL A 49 -8.11 3.65 9.79
C VAL A 49 -7.78 4.02 11.24
N GLY A 50 -6.59 3.59 11.69
CA GLY A 50 -6.07 3.87 13.02
C GLY A 50 -5.50 5.28 13.15
N ARG A 51 -5.23 5.76 14.37
CA ARG A 51 -4.55 7.05 14.59
C ARG A 51 -3.13 7.07 14.05
N ASP A 52 -2.41 5.97 14.21
CA ASP A 52 -0.99 5.85 13.85
C ASP A 52 -0.74 5.43 12.40
N ALA A 53 -1.79 5.38 11.57
CA ALA A 53 -1.65 5.04 10.17
C ALA A 53 -1.14 6.23 9.35
N LEU A 54 -0.21 5.97 8.44
CA LEU A 54 0.29 6.96 7.50
C LEU A 54 -0.51 6.85 6.20
N ILE A 55 -1.15 7.94 5.80
CA ILE A 55 -1.83 8.08 4.50
C ILE A 55 -0.93 8.96 3.64
N ILE A 56 -0.42 8.38 2.56
CA ILE A 56 0.55 9.02 1.67
C ILE A 56 -0.06 8.99 0.27
N TYR A 57 -0.05 10.11 -0.42
CA TYR A 57 -0.60 10.19 -1.76
C TYR A 57 0.19 11.15 -2.63
N ASN A 58 0.21 10.85 -3.92
CA ASN A 58 0.76 11.70 -4.97
C ASN A 58 -0.25 11.72 -6.11
N GLU A 59 -0.52 12.89 -6.66
CA GLU A 59 -1.49 13.10 -7.74
C GLU A 59 -0.88 13.92 -8.87
N ASP A 60 0.43 13.76 -9.11
CA ASP A 60 1.14 14.44 -10.18
C ASP A 60 0.70 13.93 -11.55
N LEU A 61 -0.29 14.62 -12.11
CA LEU A 61 -0.84 14.39 -13.44
C LEU A 61 0.17 14.67 -14.56
N LYS A 62 1.16 15.55 -14.35
CA LYS A 62 2.11 15.95 -15.39
C LYS A 62 3.04 14.79 -15.73
N ASN A 63 3.50 14.08 -14.70
CA ASN A 63 4.43 12.96 -14.84
C ASN A 63 3.74 11.59 -14.77
N ASN A 64 2.40 11.56 -14.67
CA ASN A 64 1.61 10.35 -14.42
C ASN A 64 2.18 9.53 -13.25
N SER A 65 2.52 10.20 -12.15
CA SER A 65 2.92 9.56 -10.90
C SER A 65 1.80 9.75 -9.90
N ILE A 66 0.82 8.83 -9.96
CA ILE A 66 -0.38 8.89 -9.13
C ILE A 66 -0.37 7.68 -8.22
N ASN A 67 -0.32 7.91 -6.92
CA ASN A 67 -0.29 6.83 -5.95
C ASN A 67 -1.07 7.20 -4.68
N LEU A 68 -1.55 6.16 -4.01
CA LEU A 68 -2.11 6.21 -2.67
C LEU A 68 -1.60 5.01 -1.89
N TYR A 69 -0.95 5.29 -0.77
CA TYR A 69 -0.49 4.30 0.20
C TYR A 69 -1.19 4.51 1.53
N LEU A 70 -1.54 3.41 2.17
CA LEU A 70 -1.89 3.37 3.59
C LEU A 70 -0.89 2.46 4.29
N ALA A 71 0.00 3.03 5.10
CA ALA A 71 0.93 2.27 5.92
C ALA A 71 0.40 2.17 7.36
N LYS A 72 0.16 0.95 7.81
CA LYS A 72 -0.13 0.60 9.20
C LYS A 72 1.14 0.11 9.87
N LEU A 73 1.61 0.84 10.88
CA LEU A 73 2.80 0.50 11.66
C LEU A 73 2.40 -0.23 12.95
N LYS A 74 3.29 -1.07 13.48
CA LYS A 74 3.09 -1.78 14.76
C LYS A 74 1.76 -2.55 14.84
N THR A 75 1.35 -3.16 13.73
CA THR A 75 0.09 -3.89 13.63
C THR A 75 0.12 -5.16 14.49
N SER A 76 -1.00 -5.54 15.12
CA SER A 76 -1.04 -6.77 15.92
C SER A 76 -0.85 -8.03 15.05
N ASP A 77 -0.23 -9.07 15.62
CA ASP A 77 0.01 -10.34 14.92
C ASP A 77 -1.30 -10.96 14.39
N ASP A 78 -2.38 -10.94 15.18
CA ASP A 78 -3.71 -11.41 14.76
C ASP A 78 -4.22 -10.75 13.48
N GLU A 79 -3.96 -9.45 13.32
CA GLU A 79 -4.39 -8.69 12.15
C GLU A 79 -3.51 -9.05 10.93
N ILE A 80 -2.20 -9.16 11.13
CA ILE A 80 -1.25 -9.61 10.10
C ILE A 80 -1.64 -11.00 9.60
N ASP A 81 -1.89 -11.94 10.51
CA ASP A 81 -2.31 -13.31 10.17
C ASP A 81 -3.65 -13.34 9.44
N THR A 82 -4.60 -12.50 9.86
CA THR A 82 -5.88 -12.34 9.17
C THR A 82 -5.69 -11.85 7.73
N ILE A 83 -4.77 -10.90 7.50
CA ILE A 83 -4.48 -10.37 6.17
C ILE A 83 -3.78 -11.42 5.31
N ILE A 84 -2.75 -12.09 5.83
CA ILE A 84 -2.03 -13.16 5.11
C ILE A 84 -2.99 -14.28 4.71
N LYS A 85 -3.91 -14.67 5.60
CA LYS A 85 -4.92 -15.68 5.30
C LYS A 85 -5.84 -15.26 4.14
N LYS A 86 -6.21 -13.97 4.04
CA LYS A 86 -6.98 -13.43 2.90
C LYS A 86 -6.19 -13.39 1.61
N LEU A 87 -4.86 -13.30 1.70
CA LEU A 87 -3.94 -13.23 0.57
C LEU A 87 -3.39 -14.60 0.15
N ASN A 88 -3.84 -15.70 0.77
CA ASN A 88 -3.25 -17.03 0.61
C ASN A 88 -3.27 -17.59 -0.83
N THR A 89 -4.13 -17.09 -1.71
CA THR A 89 -4.19 -17.44 -3.14
C THR A 89 -3.34 -16.52 -4.02
N ILE A 90 -2.80 -15.44 -3.46
CA ILE A 90 -2.01 -14.44 -4.17
C ILE A 90 -0.53 -14.74 -3.93
N LYS A 91 0.22 -14.87 -5.02
CA LYS A 91 1.65 -15.10 -4.93
C LYS A 91 2.35 -13.90 -4.26
N ALA A 92 3.18 -14.21 -3.26
CA ALA A 92 4.11 -13.26 -2.66
C ALA A 92 5.37 -13.09 -3.52
N TYR A 93 5.88 -11.86 -3.58
CA TYR A 93 7.15 -11.50 -4.19
C TYR A 93 8.04 -10.82 -3.15
N ARG A 94 9.36 -10.86 -3.34
CA ARG A 94 10.33 -10.10 -2.54
C ARG A 94 10.98 -9.03 -3.41
N GLY A 95 11.53 -7.98 -2.81
CA GLY A 95 12.00 -6.80 -3.54
C GLY A 95 13.08 -7.05 -4.60
N ASN A 96 13.81 -8.17 -4.53
CA ASN A 96 14.81 -8.59 -5.51
C ASN A 96 14.29 -9.62 -6.55
N ASP A 97 12.99 -9.92 -6.57
CA ASP A 97 12.41 -10.85 -7.56
C ASP A 97 12.47 -10.23 -8.97
N ASN A 98 13.08 -10.95 -9.91
CA ASN A 98 13.31 -10.49 -11.28
C ASN A 98 12.02 -10.31 -12.10
N LYS A 99 10.87 -10.77 -11.59
CA LYS A 99 9.56 -10.57 -12.21
C LYS A 99 8.99 -9.19 -11.94
N LEU A 100 9.50 -8.49 -10.92
CA LEU A 100 9.03 -7.16 -10.55
C LEU A 100 9.52 -6.10 -11.53
N LEU A 101 8.62 -5.23 -11.93
CA LEU A 101 8.90 -4.02 -12.70
C LEU A 101 8.61 -2.83 -11.79
N ILE A 102 9.61 -2.01 -11.48
CA ILE A 102 9.40 -0.84 -10.61
C ILE A 102 8.95 0.33 -11.46
N ILE A 103 7.70 0.78 -11.28
CA ILE A 103 7.13 1.91 -11.99
C ILE A 103 7.87 3.18 -11.56
N ASN A 104 8.21 4.04 -12.52
CA ASN A 104 8.91 5.29 -12.24
C ASN A 104 10.18 5.08 -11.40
N LYS A 105 10.92 3.99 -11.66
CA LYS A 105 12.11 3.59 -10.89
C LYS A 105 13.12 4.72 -10.67
N ASN A 106 13.17 5.64 -11.62
CA ASN A 106 14.15 6.73 -11.65
C ASN A 106 13.63 8.03 -11.04
N GLU A 107 12.39 8.07 -10.56
CA GLU A 107 11.85 9.22 -9.85
C GLU A 107 12.73 9.55 -8.64
N LYS A 108 13.12 10.82 -8.54
CA LYS A 108 13.85 11.36 -7.40
C LYS A 108 13.01 12.45 -6.76
N LYS A 109 12.96 12.45 -5.43
CA LYS A 109 12.31 13.51 -4.66
C LYS A 109 13.35 14.54 -4.24
N ASP A 110 13.12 15.80 -4.60
CA ASP A 110 13.81 16.97 -4.06
C ASP A 110 12.78 17.84 -3.31
N GLY A 111 12.73 17.66 -1.98
CA GLY A 111 11.69 18.24 -1.14
C GLY A 111 10.28 17.80 -1.60
N TYR A 112 9.48 18.77 -2.05
CA TYR A 112 8.12 18.54 -2.55
C TYR A 112 8.05 18.26 -4.06
N PHE A 113 9.19 18.30 -4.76
CA PHE A 113 9.25 18.13 -6.21
C PHE A 113 9.70 16.72 -6.58
N SER A 114 9.08 16.18 -7.63
CA SER A 114 9.54 14.95 -8.29
C SER A 114 10.32 15.29 -9.55
N GLU A 115 11.54 14.79 -9.63
CA GLU A 115 12.36 14.79 -10.84
C GLU A 115 12.29 13.41 -11.52
N PHE A 116 12.13 13.41 -12.84
CA PHE A 116 12.13 12.21 -13.67
C PHE A 116 13.26 12.30 -14.68
N PRO A 117 14.50 11.91 -14.30
CA PRO A 117 15.62 11.88 -15.22
C PRO A 117 15.30 10.97 -16.41
N TYR A 118 15.59 11.45 -17.62
CA TYR A 118 15.43 10.64 -18.83
C TYR A 118 16.35 9.42 -18.77
N ILE A 119 15.77 8.22 -18.84
CA ILE A 119 16.47 6.94 -18.91
C ILE A 119 15.77 6.09 -19.95
N ASP A 120 16.56 5.34 -20.73
CA ASP A 120 16.03 4.38 -21.69
C ASP A 120 15.34 3.21 -20.97
N SER A 121 14.03 3.33 -20.81
CA SER A 121 13.17 2.32 -20.18
C SER A 121 12.99 1.06 -21.04
N SER A 122 13.47 1.04 -22.29
CA SER A 122 13.38 -0.15 -23.15
C SER A 122 14.16 -1.36 -22.60
N LEU A 123 15.13 -1.10 -21.73
CA LEU A 123 15.96 -2.12 -21.09
C LEU A 123 15.37 -2.64 -19.77
N GLU A 124 14.32 -2.01 -19.23
CA GLU A 124 13.69 -2.48 -18.01
C GLU A 124 12.95 -3.80 -18.26
N LYS A 125 13.20 -4.76 -17.36
CA LYS A 125 12.64 -6.10 -17.39
C LYS A 125 11.69 -6.28 -16.23
N GLY A 126 10.70 -7.14 -16.41
CA GLY A 126 9.70 -7.45 -15.39
C GLY A 126 8.29 -7.39 -15.98
N GLU A 127 7.39 -8.16 -15.38
CA GLU A 127 6.00 -8.29 -15.82
C GLU A 127 5.00 -7.82 -14.78
N LYS A 128 5.46 -7.62 -13.54
CA LYS A 128 4.63 -7.35 -12.38
C LYS A 128 4.94 -5.95 -11.86
N PRO A 129 4.19 -4.92 -12.31
CA PRO A 129 4.47 -3.54 -11.93
C PRO A 129 4.19 -3.31 -10.44
N LEU A 130 5.12 -2.65 -9.77
CA LEU A 130 5.03 -2.15 -8.39
C LEU A 130 5.42 -0.67 -8.37
N PRO A 131 4.79 0.15 -7.52
CA PRO A 131 5.21 1.54 -7.38
C PRO A 131 6.61 1.61 -6.79
N ASN A 132 7.39 2.64 -7.09
CA ASN A 132 8.74 2.85 -6.52
C ASN A 132 8.77 3.13 -5.00
N PHE A 133 7.61 3.33 -4.36
CA PHE A 133 7.47 3.71 -2.95
C PHE A 133 8.32 4.91 -2.52
N VAL A 134 8.71 5.80 -3.43
CA VAL A 134 9.58 6.94 -3.14
C VAL A 134 8.95 7.93 -2.14
N ASP A 135 7.62 8.04 -2.16
CA ASP A 135 6.83 8.86 -1.23
C ASP A 135 6.68 8.21 0.17
N TYR A 136 7.00 6.92 0.32
CA TYR A 136 6.87 6.17 1.59
C TYR A 136 8.23 5.77 2.17
N ASP A 137 8.87 4.78 1.55
CA ASP A 137 10.17 4.26 1.96
C ASP A 137 10.88 3.69 0.73
N LYS A 138 11.85 4.45 0.22
CA LYS A 138 12.68 4.04 -0.91
C LYS A 138 13.47 2.74 -0.66
N ASN A 139 13.65 2.35 0.61
CA ASN A 139 14.40 1.15 0.99
C ASN A 139 13.51 -0.08 1.14
N ILE A 140 12.19 0.03 0.93
CA ILE A 140 11.26 -1.10 1.09
C ILE A 140 11.67 -2.34 0.28
N PHE A 141 12.24 -2.14 -0.91
CA PHE A 141 12.73 -3.23 -1.77
C PHE A 141 14.01 -3.90 -1.27
N SER A 142 14.82 -3.17 -0.51
CA SER A 142 16.07 -3.70 0.06
C SER A 142 15.83 -4.44 1.38
N ASN A 143 14.69 -4.19 2.03
CA ASN A 143 14.28 -4.90 3.23
C ASN A 143 13.69 -6.28 2.85
N SER A 144 14.44 -7.34 3.16
CA SER A 144 14.06 -8.72 2.87
C SER A 144 12.82 -9.23 3.61
N ASN A 145 12.36 -8.50 4.63
CA ASN A 145 11.19 -8.89 5.42
C ASN A 145 9.87 -8.55 4.72
N TYR A 146 9.87 -7.64 3.74
CA TYR A 146 8.66 -7.32 3.00
C TYR A 146 8.33 -8.40 1.98
N GLU A 147 7.10 -8.91 2.10
CA GLU A 147 6.42 -9.73 1.10
C GLU A 147 5.38 -8.86 0.37
N PHE A 148 5.49 -8.77 -0.95
CA PHE A 148 4.59 -8.01 -1.81
C PHE A 148 3.52 -8.92 -2.42
N TYR A 149 2.25 -8.63 -2.16
CA TYR A 149 1.09 -9.33 -2.70
C TYR A 149 0.37 -8.41 -3.70
N ILE A 150 0.65 -8.63 -4.99
CA ILE A 150 0.07 -7.84 -6.08
C ILE A 150 -1.31 -8.43 -6.39
N ILE A 151 -2.37 -7.71 -6.03
CA ILE A 151 -3.75 -8.16 -6.21
C ILE A 151 -4.15 -8.08 -7.69
N HIS A 152 -3.80 -6.98 -8.34
CA HIS A 152 -4.09 -6.78 -9.76
C HIS A 152 -3.13 -5.79 -10.37
N PHE A 153 -2.93 -5.94 -11.67
CA PHE A 153 -2.29 -4.94 -12.49
C PHE A 153 -2.72 -5.12 -13.96
N ASP A 154 -2.74 -4.03 -14.71
CA ASP A 154 -2.84 -4.06 -16.17
C ASP A 154 -2.26 -2.77 -16.77
N ASN A 155 -2.14 -2.74 -18.10
CA ASN A 155 -1.50 -1.66 -18.86
C ASN A 155 -2.47 -0.80 -19.67
N LYS A 156 -3.76 -0.81 -19.29
CA LYS A 156 -4.77 -0.05 -20.01
C LYS A 156 -4.68 1.43 -19.62
N LYS A 157 -5.13 2.31 -20.52
CA LYS A 157 -5.30 3.74 -20.21
C LYS A 157 -6.19 3.94 -18.99
N ARG A 158 -5.93 5.01 -18.24
CA ARG A 158 -6.65 5.33 -17.01
C ARG A 158 -7.24 6.72 -17.05
N ILE A 159 -8.31 6.87 -16.29
CA ILE A 159 -8.94 8.14 -15.98
C ILE A 159 -8.71 8.40 -14.50
N PHE A 160 -8.19 9.57 -14.17
CA PHE A 160 -8.06 10.03 -12.80
C PHE A 160 -8.64 11.44 -12.72
N LYS A 161 -9.50 11.70 -11.73
CA LYS A 161 -10.21 13.00 -11.58
C LYS A 161 -10.84 13.51 -12.90
N LYS A 162 -11.49 12.60 -13.64
CA LYS A 162 -12.15 12.87 -14.93
C LYS A 162 -11.21 13.25 -16.09
N GLN A 163 -9.90 13.11 -15.93
CA GLN A 163 -8.91 13.36 -16.98
C GLN A 163 -8.30 12.04 -17.46
N ILE A 164 -8.21 11.86 -18.78
CA ILE A 164 -7.47 10.74 -19.37
C ILE A 164 -5.98 11.02 -19.17
N LEU A 165 -5.27 10.06 -18.58
CA LEU A 165 -3.84 10.20 -18.35
C LEU A 165 -3.05 10.06 -19.65
N ASN A 166 -1.96 10.81 -19.73
CA ASN A 166 -1.02 10.71 -20.84
C ASN A 166 -0.18 9.44 -20.70
N GLN A 167 0.58 9.11 -21.73
CA GLN A 167 1.56 8.03 -21.61
C GLN A 167 2.71 8.46 -20.69
N ASN A 168 3.08 7.62 -19.74
CA ASN A 168 4.28 7.78 -18.94
C ASN A 168 5.53 7.51 -19.79
N ALA A 169 6.34 8.56 -19.97
CA ALA A 169 7.57 8.50 -20.79
C ALA A 169 8.69 7.67 -20.14
N SER A 170 8.66 7.51 -18.80
CA SER A 170 9.66 6.79 -18.03
C SER A 170 9.44 5.28 -18.01
N MET A 171 8.34 4.79 -18.59
CA MET A 171 7.96 3.38 -18.58
C MET A 171 8.21 2.68 -19.93
N PRO A 172 8.48 1.36 -19.94
CA PRO A 172 8.62 0.58 -21.17
C PRO A 172 7.37 0.69 -22.06
N ASN A 173 7.51 0.49 -23.37
CA ASN A 173 6.41 0.62 -24.34
C ASN A 173 5.12 -0.12 -23.95
N LYS A 174 5.24 -1.36 -23.45
CA LYS A 174 4.09 -2.16 -23.00
C LYS A 174 3.40 -1.60 -21.75
N TRP A 175 4.11 -0.81 -20.96
CA TRP A 175 3.70 -0.28 -19.65
C TRP A 175 3.63 1.25 -19.64
N LYS A 176 3.45 1.91 -20.79
CA LYS A 176 3.29 3.37 -20.85
C LYS A 176 2.05 3.91 -20.14
N ASN A 177 1.12 3.03 -19.79
CA ASN A 177 0.03 3.33 -18.86
C ASN A 177 -0.19 2.09 -18.00
N GLY A 178 -0.88 2.25 -16.90
CA GLY A 178 -1.39 1.11 -16.17
C GLY A 178 -1.96 1.42 -14.80
N ILE A 179 -2.27 0.35 -14.10
CA ILE A 179 -2.57 0.36 -12.68
C ILE A 179 -1.90 -0.83 -12.01
N THR A 180 -1.57 -0.68 -10.75
CA THR A 180 -1.19 -1.77 -9.86
C THR A 180 -1.77 -1.49 -8.48
N TYR A 181 -2.26 -2.52 -7.82
CA TYR A 181 -2.69 -2.40 -6.42
C TYR A 181 -2.48 -3.71 -5.68
N GLY A 182 -2.28 -3.59 -4.37
CA GLY A 182 -1.94 -4.73 -3.54
C GLY A 182 -1.57 -4.34 -2.11
N ILE A 183 -0.92 -5.30 -1.43
CA ILE A 183 -0.54 -5.20 -0.03
C ILE A 183 0.91 -5.69 0.15
N ALA A 184 1.74 -4.91 0.85
CA ALA A 184 3.07 -5.32 1.28
C ALA A 184 3.01 -5.60 2.78
N VAL A 185 3.62 -6.70 3.23
CA VAL A 185 3.60 -7.12 4.63
C VAL A 185 5.03 -7.39 5.10
N ASP A 186 5.45 -6.71 6.15
CA ASP A 186 6.65 -7.02 6.93
C ASP A 186 6.19 -7.57 8.28
N LYS A 187 6.18 -8.89 8.41
CA LYS A 187 5.73 -9.58 9.64
C LYS A 187 6.67 -9.32 10.80
N THR A 188 7.97 -9.18 10.52
CA THR A 188 9.01 -9.00 11.52
C THR A 188 8.87 -7.66 12.23
N ASN A 189 8.68 -6.60 11.46
CA ASN A 189 8.51 -5.23 11.98
C ASN A 189 7.04 -4.84 12.18
N LYS A 190 6.12 -5.74 11.87
CA LYS A 190 4.67 -5.58 12.03
C LYS A 190 4.09 -4.42 11.21
N ASN A 191 4.57 -4.27 9.98
CA ASN A 191 4.13 -3.22 9.07
C ASN A 191 3.31 -3.80 7.92
N ILE A 192 2.22 -3.11 7.57
CA ILE A 192 1.41 -3.42 6.40
C ILE A 192 1.27 -2.15 5.57
N VAL A 193 1.49 -2.25 4.26
CA VAL A 193 1.32 -1.15 3.31
C VAL A 193 0.32 -1.56 2.25
N TYR A 194 -0.85 -0.93 2.23
CA TYR A 194 -1.78 -1.04 1.12
C TYR A 194 -1.40 -0.02 0.06
N TRP A 195 -1.46 -0.38 -1.22
CA TRP A 195 -1.22 0.56 -2.30
C TRP A 195 -2.26 0.47 -3.42
N VAL A 196 -2.44 1.59 -4.10
CA VAL A 196 -2.89 1.68 -5.48
C VAL A 196 -2.00 2.72 -6.18
N ALA A 197 -1.57 2.42 -7.40
CA ALA A 197 -0.78 3.33 -8.22
C ALA A 197 -1.25 3.27 -9.68
N ILE A 198 -1.36 4.43 -10.30
CA ILE A 198 -1.73 4.64 -11.70
C ILE A 198 -0.61 5.42 -12.37
N TRP A 199 -0.32 5.07 -13.62
CA TRP A 199 0.63 5.78 -14.49
C TRP A 199 0.21 5.72 -15.95
#